data_AF-A0A4Q1RWM5-F1
#
_entry.id   AF-A0A4Q1RWM5-F1
#
_cell.length_a   1.000
_cell.length_b   1.000
_cell.length_c   1.000
_cell.angle_alpha   90.00
_cell.angle_beta   90.00
_cell.angle_gamma   90.00
#
_symmetry.space_group_name_H-M   'P 1'
#
loop_
_entity.id
_entity.type
_entity.pdbx_description
1 polymer ?
#
loop_
_entity_poly.entity_id
_entity_poly.type
_entity_poly.pdbx_seq_one_letter_code
_entity_poly.pdbx_strand_id
1 'polypeptide(L)'
;MKNIGKKIVSVALIGSLTAGSFAFAAREEAKQEKKQKPIKNVIMMVMDGTSAGATTLARWYKGEPLALDEMASGAVRTYSAESAITDSAPAATALATGFKSNDKYIGVLPSVVNSPGLQPISKEQALKPVANVLEGAELLGKSTGIIATAAIQHATPAGFSAHVPHRNMFPDIAEQQVYQNIEVVLGGGKEALLPGNGKNNRKDNENMLEVIKKKGYDVVETREELLRSKSNKIWGVFADDALAQDMNRPYTRPNEPTLAEMTKKAIDTLSKDKDGFFLFVEGSQPDWAAHANDPVGIISEVLAFDKAVEEALAFAKKRNDTLVIAVSDHGNSGITIGNRNTDQSYPETPVSAYIDPLKKAKMTLDGAMSQLKEDKSNLEEVARLYGLDSLTADEKKRLSESTDIRKTLAELLAARANLGFTTGGHTGEDVFLYTYGPNRPIGTFENTDLAHIMAKALGFDLKDLNKRLFVNAKKEFEAIGAAVAIDQTDAKNPVLIVKKGDTTAKLPVNKNIMMIGNKTYELEGLVVYSADQFWVPKQTIKLFKKIQ
;
A
#
# COMPACT_ATOMS: atom_id res chain seq x y z
N MET A 1 79.66 62.12 18.96
CA MET A 1 79.92 63.23 18.01
C MET A 1 78.58 63.71 17.46
N LYS A 2 78.43 65.03 17.27
CA LYS A 2 77.85 65.74 16.12
C LYS A 2 77.09 64.89 15.06
N ASN A 3 75.95 65.30 14.48
CA ASN A 3 75.13 66.51 14.65
C ASN A 3 73.69 66.29 14.12
N ILE A 4 72.71 66.95 14.77
CA ILE A 4 71.68 67.87 14.22
C ILE A 4 71.39 67.78 12.69
N GLY A 5 70.14 67.71 12.18
CA GLY A 5 68.81 67.63 12.82
C GLY A 5 67.72 68.50 12.12
N LYS A 6 66.45 68.43 12.59
CA LYS A 6 65.24 69.18 12.11
C LYS A 6 64.70 68.70 10.73
N LYS A 7 63.41 68.77 10.35
CA LYS A 7 62.14 69.43 10.77
C LYS A 7 60.97 68.56 10.14
N ILE A 8 59.63 68.66 10.32
CA ILE A 8 58.61 69.43 11.10
C ILE A 8 57.26 68.58 11.08
N VAL A 9 56.41 68.53 12.11
CA VAL A 9 54.97 69.02 12.18
C VAL A 9 54.08 68.77 10.94
N SER A 10 52.81 68.31 10.98
CA SER A 10 51.87 67.73 11.99
C SER A 10 50.73 67.03 11.21
N VAL A 11 49.76 66.28 11.75
CA VAL A 11 48.56 66.62 12.58
C VAL A 11 47.94 65.26 12.99
N ALA A 12 47.75 64.94 14.29
CA ALA A 12 46.49 65.00 15.07
C ALA A 12 45.31 64.13 14.51
N LEU A 13 44.38 63.57 15.30
CA LEU A 13 44.03 63.75 16.72
C LEU A 13 43.20 62.52 17.22
N ILE A 14 43.07 62.33 18.56
CA ILE A 14 42.13 61.38 19.24
C ILE A 14 42.46 59.87 19.07
N GLY A 15 42.40 59.01 20.10
CA GLY A 15 42.25 59.27 21.54
C GLY A 15 42.07 57.97 22.35
N SER A 16 42.75 57.89 23.50
CA SER A 16 42.53 56.96 24.64
C SER A 16 42.05 55.52 24.36
N LEU A 17 42.97 54.54 24.47
CA LEU A 17 42.59 53.19 24.91
C LEU A 17 42.15 53.25 26.38
N THR A 18 41.07 52.55 26.73
CA THR A 18 40.73 52.17 28.11
C THR A 18 40.56 50.66 28.20
N ALA A 19 40.95 50.07 29.34
CA ALA A 19 41.15 48.63 29.46
C ALA A 19 39.88 47.80 29.20
N GLY A 20 40.04 46.69 28.46
CA GLY A 20 38.95 45.76 28.17
C GLY A 20 38.65 44.83 29.34
N SER A 21 37.53 45.05 30.02
CA SER A 21 36.92 44.05 30.90
C SER A 21 36.27 42.94 30.06
N PHE A 22 36.52 41.68 30.39
CA PHE A 22 35.89 40.53 29.75
C PHE A 22 34.40 40.46 30.11
N ALA A 23 33.55 41.08 29.31
CA ALA A 23 32.10 40.89 29.37
C ALA A 23 31.73 39.55 28.70
N PHE A 24 31.35 38.56 29.51
CA PHE A 24 30.74 37.33 29.01
C PHE A 24 29.35 37.66 28.45
N ALA A 25 29.29 38.03 27.18
CA ALA A 25 28.04 38.23 26.46
C ALA A 25 27.38 36.87 26.22
N ALA A 26 26.60 36.41 27.21
CA ALA A 26 25.72 35.26 27.09
C ALA A 26 24.66 35.57 26.02
N ARG A 27 24.96 35.23 24.76
CA ARG A 27 24.06 35.36 23.64
C ARG A 27 22.97 34.30 23.80
N GLU A 28 21.86 34.66 24.40
CA GLU A 28 20.62 33.88 24.32
C GLU A 28 20.21 33.79 22.85
N GLU A 29 20.65 32.73 22.17
CA GLU A 29 19.99 32.23 20.98
C GLU A 29 18.63 31.70 21.42
N ALA A 30 17.66 32.61 21.47
CA ALA A 30 16.26 32.29 21.64
C ALA A 30 15.84 31.36 20.48
N LYS A 31 15.96 30.05 20.71
CA LYS A 31 15.38 29.01 19.87
C LYS A 31 13.87 29.25 19.84
N GLN A 32 13.43 29.99 18.83
CA GLN A 32 12.06 29.87 18.35
C GLN A 32 11.92 28.43 17.86
N GLU A 33 11.44 27.56 18.75
CA GLU A 33 10.75 26.34 18.35
C GLU A 33 9.61 26.78 17.42
N LYS A 34 9.86 26.68 16.11
CA LYS A 34 8.82 26.80 15.11
C LYS A 34 7.83 25.70 15.43
N LYS A 35 6.74 26.03 16.14
CA LYS A 35 5.62 25.13 16.42
C LYS A 35 5.29 24.42 15.11
N GLN A 36 5.64 23.15 15.02
CA GLN A 36 5.38 22.37 13.83
C GLN A 36 3.88 22.40 13.60
N LYS A 37 3.47 22.61 12.35
CA LYS A 37 2.06 22.44 12.02
C LYS A 37 1.71 20.98 12.28
N PRO A 38 0.52 20.67 12.84
CA PRO A 38 0.07 19.30 12.93
C PRO A 38 0.06 18.70 11.51
N ILE A 39 0.44 17.43 11.41
CA ILE A 39 0.37 16.71 10.13
C ILE A 39 -1.11 16.61 9.77
N LYS A 40 -1.44 17.03 8.56
CA LYS A 40 -2.79 16.93 8.00
C LYS A 40 -2.93 15.73 7.09
N ASN A 41 -1.88 15.42 6.34
CA ASN A 41 -1.91 14.42 5.27
C ASN A 41 -0.91 13.29 5.55
N VAL A 42 -1.35 12.05 5.36
CA VAL A 42 -0.48 10.87 5.36
C VAL A 42 -0.64 10.14 4.03
N ILE A 43 0.48 9.89 3.36
CA ILE A 43 0.55 9.06 2.16
C ILE A 43 1.33 7.80 2.52
N MET A 44 0.64 6.66 2.52
CA MET A 44 1.21 5.33 2.72
C MET A 44 1.37 4.65 1.38
N MET A 45 2.56 4.15 1.09
CA MET A 45 2.89 3.53 -0.19
C MET A 45 3.50 2.14 0.05
N VAL A 46 2.95 1.12 -0.59
CA VAL A 46 3.43 -0.27 -0.52
C VAL A 46 3.89 -0.72 -1.89
N MET A 47 5.12 -1.21 -1.98
CA MET A 47 5.71 -1.83 -3.16
C MET A 47 5.75 -3.33 -2.89
N ASP A 48 4.68 -4.03 -3.25
CA ASP A 48 4.38 -5.40 -2.82
C ASP A 48 5.55 -6.35 -3.16
N GLY A 49 5.88 -7.28 -2.25
CA GLY A 49 6.86 -8.35 -2.46
C GLY A 49 8.29 -7.93 -2.82
N THR A 50 8.72 -6.69 -2.53
CA THR A 50 9.98 -6.14 -3.06
C THR A 50 11.17 -6.23 -2.09
N SER A 51 12.04 -7.22 -2.32
CA SER A 51 13.34 -7.40 -1.66
C SER A 51 14.35 -6.27 -1.96
N ALA A 52 15.33 -6.09 -1.06
CA ALA A 52 16.41 -5.09 -1.22
C ALA A 52 17.27 -5.26 -2.50
N GLY A 53 17.38 -6.48 -3.03
CA GLY A 53 18.04 -6.76 -4.30
C GLY A 53 17.29 -6.18 -5.50
N ALA A 54 15.95 -6.15 -5.47
CA ALA A 54 15.11 -5.66 -6.56
C ALA A 54 15.26 -4.14 -6.77
N THR A 55 15.19 -3.34 -5.70
CA THR A 55 15.43 -1.89 -5.79
C THR A 55 16.86 -1.57 -6.21
N THR A 56 17.82 -2.40 -5.81
CA THR A 56 19.23 -2.24 -6.22
C THR A 56 19.44 -2.56 -7.70
N LEU A 57 18.80 -3.61 -8.22
CA LEU A 57 18.82 -3.95 -9.65
C LEU A 57 18.11 -2.86 -10.48
N ALA A 58 16.95 -2.37 -10.03
CA ALA A 58 16.23 -1.28 -10.67
C ALA A 58 17.07 0.01 -10.75
N ARG A 59 17.82 0.36 -9.70
CA ARG A 59 18.74 1.51 -9.70
C ARG A 59 19.87 1.35 -10.72
N TRP A 60 20.53 0.17 -10.78
CA TRP A 60 21.55 -0.11 -11.79
C TRP A 60 20.98 -0.10 -13.22
N TYR A 61 19.74 -0.53 -13.41
CA TYR A 61 19.05 -0.44 -14.69
C TYR A 61 18.65 1.01 -15.05
N LYS A 62 18.21 1.83 -14.08
CA LYS A 62 17.89 3.26 -14.29
C LYS A 62 19.15 4.03 -14.70
N GLY A 63 20.29 3.72 -14.07
CA GLY A 63 21.58 4.39 -14.26
C GLY A 63 21.76 5.64 -13.39
N GLU A 64 20.78 5.93 -12.53
CA GLU A 64 20.68 7.09 -11.65
C GLU A 64 19.89 6.70 -10.37
N PRO A 65 19.88 7.54 -9.31
CA PRO A 65 19.13 7.26 -8.10
C PRO A 65 17.62 7.07 -8.30
N LEU A 66 17.02 6.32 -7.39
CA LEU A 66 15.57 6.24 -7.23
C LEU A 66 15.09 7.46 -6.42
N ALA A 67 13.86 7.93 -6.64
CA ALA A 67 13.24 8.94 -5.77
C ALA A 67 13.02 8.41 -4.35
N LEU A 68 12.86 7.09 -4.21
CA LEU A 68 12.99 6.36 -2.95
C LEU A 68 14.29 6.67 -2.19
N ASP A 69 15.41 6.90 -2.88
CA ASP A 69 16.72 7.09 -2.22
C ASP A 69 16.79 8.42 -1.44
N GLU A 70 16.04 9.46 -1.82
CA GLU A 70 15.89 10.68 -1.01
C GLU A 70 15.17 10.43 0.33
N MET A 71 14.37 9.36 0.38
CA MET A 71 13.50 9.03 1.50
C MET A 71 14.10 7.96 2.43
N ALA A 72 15.17 7.28 2.04
CA ALA A 72 15.78 6.19 2.82
C ALA A 72 16.01 6.57 4.29
N SER A 73 15.45 5.75 5.20
CA SER A 73 15.34 6.10 6.63
C SER A 73 15.51 4.93 7.61
N GLY A 74 15.50 3.68 7.14
CA GLY A 74 15.76 2.52 7.99
C GLY A 74 15.22 1.21 7.40
N ALA A 75 14.64 0.36 8.25
CA ALA A 75 14.14 -0.95 7.87
C ALA A 75 12.86 -1.36 8.64
N VAL A 76 12.13 -2.37 8.15
CA VAL A 76 10.88 -2.86 8.72
C VAL A 76 10.87 -4.39 8.78
N ARG A 77 10.42 -4.95 9.91
CA ARG A 77 10.16 -6.37 10.09
C ARG A 77 8.74 -6.74 9.71
N THR A 78 8.62 -7.78 8.89
CA THR A 78 7.42 -8.10 8.12
C THR A 78 6.68 -9.34 8.62
N TYR A 79 7.35 -10.24 9.34
CA TYR A 79 6.84 -11.52 9.85
C TYR A 79 5.43 -11.46 10.47
N SER A 80 4.64 -12.54 10.29
CA SER A 80 3.24 -12.66 10.70
C SER A 80 3.10 -13.22 12.13
N ALA A 81 1.87 -13.44 12.60
CA ALA A 81 1.64 -13.98 13.93
C ALA A 81 2.08 -15.46 14.10
N GLU A 82 2.15 -16.23 13.02
CA GLU A 82 2.50 -17.65 12.99
C GLU A 82 3.79 -18.02 12.22
N SER A 83 4.32 -17.12 11.39
CA SER A 83 5.40 -17.41 10.45
C SER A 83 6.45 -16.30 10.38
N ALA A 84 7.72 -16.70 10.21
CA ALA A 84 8.83 -15.79 9.93
C ALA A 84 8.76 -15.14 8.52
N ILE A 85 8.02 -15.77 7.59
CA ILE A 85 7.74 -15.26 6.25
C ILE A 85 6.23 -14.99 6.18
N THR A 86 5.86 -13.73 5.95
CA THR A 86 4.45 -13.30 5.93
C THR A 86 3.81 -13.46 4.55
N ASP A 87 2.48 -13.59 4.53
CA ASP A 87 1.63 -13.33 3.37
C ASP A 87 1.27 -11.82 3.31
N SER A 88 0.87 -11.30 2.15
CA SER A 88 0.49 -9.89 1.97
C SER A 88 -0.70 -9.47 2.85
N ALA A 89 -1.65 -10.39 3.13
CA ALA A 89 -2.83 -10.09 3.96
C ALA A 89 -2.50 -9.78 5.43
N PRO A 90 -1.75 -10.63 6.17
CA PRO A 90 -1.29 -10.29 7.51
C PRO A 90 -0.28 -9.13 7.53
N ALA A 91 0.53 -8.96 6.48
CA ALA A 91 1.47 -7.84 6.38
C ALA A 91 0.74 -6.49 6.29
N ALA A 92 -0.22 -6.38 5.36
CA ALA A 92 -1.08 -5.21 5.22
C ALA A 92 -1.96 -4.97 6.44
N THR A 93 -2.51 -6.02 7.05
CA THR A 93 -3.26 -5.91 8.31
C THR A 93 -2.39 -5.32 9.43
N ALA A 94 -1.12 -5.70 9.52
CA ALA A 94 -0.18 -5.10 10.48
C ALA A 94 0.12 -3.62 10.16
N LEU A 95 0.44 -3.31 8.90
CA LEU A 95 0.71 -1.95 8.41
C LEU A 95 -0.49 -0.99 8.59
N ALA A 96 -1.72 -1.52 8.55
CA ALA A 96 -2.95 -0.74 8.60
C ALA A 96 -3.57 -0.62 10.01
N THR A 97 -3.43 -1.63 10.87
CA THR A 97 -4.18 -1.74 12.15
C THR A 97 -3.31 -1.73 13.41
N GLY A 98 -2.01 -1.99 13.28
CA GLY A 98 -1.10 -2.16 14.42
C GLY A 98 -1.10 -3.56 15.03
N PHE A 99 -1.82 -4.52 14.44
CA PHE A 99 -1.86 -5.91 14.90
C PHE A 99 -1.28 -6.87 13.85
N LYS A 100 -0.30 -7.69 14.26
CA LYS A 100 0.11 -8.89 13.51
C LYS A 100 -1.11 -9.81 13.34
N SER A 101 -1.29 -10.40 12.16
CA SER A 101 -2.38 -11.37 11.88
C SER A 101 -1.85 -12.66 11.24
N ASN A 102 -2.74 -13.54 10.77
CA ASN A 102 -2.42 -14.80 10.10
C ASN A 102 -2.55 -14.75 8.58
N ASP A 103 -1.99 -15.74 7.90
CA ASP A 103 -2.09 -16.00 6.46
C ASP A 103 -3.55 -15.86 5.94
N LYS A 104 -3.72 -15.14 4.82
CA LYS A 104 -4.99 -14.67 4.24
C LYS A 104 -5.89 -13.78 5.11
N TYR A 105 -5.59 -13.48 6.37
CA TYR A 105 -6.50 -12.68 7.22
C TYR A 105 -6.40 -11.18 6.89
N ILE A 106 -7.55 -10.53 6.73
CA ILE A 106 -7.67 -9.12 6.36
C ILE A 106 -8.38 -8.37 7.48
N GLY A 107 -7.73 -7.37 8.08
CA GLY A 107 -8.37 -6.45 9.04
C GLY A 107 -8.91 -7.11 10.31
N VAL A 108 -8.48 -8.34 10.63
CA VAL A 108 -8.92 -9.15 11.78
C VAL A 108 -7.72 -9.67 12.59
N LEU A 109 -7.94 -9.94 13.87
CA LEU A 109 -6.94 -10.53 14.77
C LEU A 109 -6.62 -12.01 14.41
N PRO A 110 -5.40 -12.49 14.70
CA PRO A 110 -4.99 -13.86 14.42
C PRO A 110 -5.80 -14.87 15.24
N SER A 111 -5.91 -16.10 14.74
CA SER A 111 -6.42 -17.26 15.48
C SER A 111 -5.31 -18.08 16.13
N VAL A 112 -4.07 -17.96 15.63
CA VAL A 112 -2.88 -18.66 16.13
C VAL A 112 -1.70 -17.69 16.24
N VAL A 113 -0.93 -17.80 17.33
CA VAL A 113 0.30 -17.03 17.56
C VAL A 113 1.42 -18.03 17.87
N ASN A 114 2.38 -18.16 16.94
CA ASN A 114 3.57 -19.01 17.08
C ASN A 114 4.88 -18.20 17.00
N SER A 115 4.86 -17.00 16.42
CA SER A 115 6.06 -16.17 16.24
C SER A 115 6.60 -15.69 17.61
N PRO A 116 7.91 -15.84 17.90
CA PRO A 116 8.48 -15.50 19.20
C PRO A 116 8.26 -14.04 19.63
N GLY A 117 8.08 -13.82 20.93
CA GLY A 117 7.92 -12.49 21.53
C GLY A 117 6.51 -11.90 21.46
N LEU A 118 5.65 -12.40 20.56
CA LEU A 118 4.23 -12.02 20.51
C LEU A 118 3.45 -12.59 21.71
N GLN A 119 2.38 -11.89 22.10
CA GLN A 119 1.48 -12.35 23.17
C GLN A 119 0.47 -13.37 22.60
N PRO A 120 0.20 -14.51 23.29
CA PRO A 120 -0.84 -15.45 22.89
C PRO A 120 -2.22 -14.80 22.83
N ILE A 121 -3.01 -15.14 21.81
CA ILE A 121 -4.39 -14.67 21.66
C ILE A 121 -5.39 -15.62 22.33
N SER A 122 -6.46 -15.07 22.92
CA SER A 122 -7.56 -15.86 23.47
C SER A 122 -8.57 -16.24 22.39
N LYS A 123 -9.30 -17.34 22.58
CA LYS A 123 -10.27 -17.85 21.59
C LYS A 123 -11.42 -16.87 21.32
N GLU A 124 -11.69 -15.99 22.28
CA GLU A 124 -12.74 -14.96 22.23
C GLU A 124 -12.27 -13.68 21.50
N GLN A 125 -10.98 -13.58 21.18
CA GLN A 125 -10.38 -12.49 20.39
C GLN A 125 -9.95 -12.94 18.99
N ALA A 126 -9.78 -14.24 18.76
CA ALA A 126 -9.47 -14.80 17.45
C ALA A 126 -10.45 -14.31 16.38
N LEU A 127 -9.94 -13.91 15.21
CA LEU A 127 -10.72 -13.39 14.08
C LEU A 127 -11.59 -12.14 14.38
N LYS A 128 -11.44 -11.48 15.53
CA LYS A 128 -12.12 -10.21 15.81
C LYS A 128 -11.64 -9.14 14.81
N PRO A 129 -12.53 -8.36 14.15
CA PRO A 129 -12.13 -7.19 13.38
C PRO A 129 -11.42 -6.14 14.23
N VAL A 130 -10.39 -5.54 13.64
CA VAL A 130 -9.59 -4.46 14.21
C VAL A 130 -9.52 -3.27 13.26
N ALA A 131 -9.64 -2.08 13.83
CA ALA A 131 -9.76 -0.85 13.07
C ALA A 131 -8.45 -0.45 12.38
N ASN A 132 -8.58 0.08 11.17
CA ASN A 132 -7.47 0.50 10.31
C ASN A 132 -7.29 2.03 10.30
N VAL A 133 -6.19 2.50 9.71
CA VAL A 133 -5.87 3.95 9.65
C VAL A 133 -6.75 4.77 8.70
N LEU A 134 -7.42 4.14 7.73
CA LEU A 134 -8.36 4.82 6.81
C LEU A 134 -9.66 5.16 7.55
N GLU A 135 -10.25 4.19 8.25
CA GLU A 135 -11.44 4.40 9.10
C GLU A 135 -11.21 5.52 10.14
N GLY A 136 -10.00 5.60 10.69
CA GLY A 136 -9.61 6.66 11.63
C GLY A 136 -9.46 8.03 10.99
N ALA A 137 -9.15 8.13 9.70
CA ALA A 137 -9.11 9.38 8.95
C ALA A 137 -10.53 9.86 8.58
N GLU A 138 -11.36 8.98 8.03
CA GLU A 138 -12.79 9.22 7.74
C GLU A 138 -13.52 9.76 8.99
N LEU A 139 -13.30 9.12 10.15
CA LEU A 139 -13.94 9.51 11.41
C LEU A 139 -13.38 10.79 12.07
N LEU A 140 -12.37 11.41 11.47
CA LEU A 140 -11.92 12.78 11.77
C LEU A 140 -12.39 13.80 10.71
N GLY A 141 -13.18 13.39 9.72
CA GLY A 141 -13.64 14.24 8.62
C GLY A 141 -12.56 14.55 7.58
N LYS A 142 -11.54 13.69 7.47
CA LYS A 142 -10.50 13.77 6.43
C LYS A 142 -10.91 12.88 5.26
N SER A 143 -10.93 13.42 4.04
CA SER A 143 -11.12 12.65 2.82
C SER A 143 -10.12 11.49 2.71
N THR A 144 -10.50 10.34 2.16
CA THR A 144 -9.56 9.21 2.00
C THR A 144 -9.47 8.65 0.58
N GLY A 145 -8.35 7.97 0.29
CA GLY A 145 -8.17 7.28 -0.98
C GLY A 145 -7.33 6.01 -0.91
N ILE A 146 -7.54 5.15 -1.90
CA ILE A 146 -6.93 3.83 -2.04
C ILE A 146 -6.64 3.57 -3.54
N ILE A 147 -5.39 3.19 -3.84
CA ILE A 147 -4.90 2.97 -5.20
C ILE A 147 -4.17 1.64 -5.27
N ALA A 148 -4.39 0.87 -6.34
CA ALA A 148 -3.72 -0.39 -6.62
C ALA A 148 -3.47 -0.57 -8.12
N THR A 149 -2.41 -1.29 -8.50
CA THR A 149 -2.27 -1.83 -9.87
C THR A 149 -2.97 -3.16 -10.05
N ALA A 150 -3.26 -3.88 -8.95
CA ALA A 150 -4.11 -5.05 -8.91
C ALA A 150 -5.60 -4.69 -8.81
N ALA A 151 -6.44 -5.69 -8.57
CA ALA A 151 -7.80 -5.47 -8.08
C ALA A 151 -7.76 -4.72 -6.75
N ILE A 152 -8.64 -3.73 -6.55
CA ILE A 152 -8.73 -3.01 -5.26
C ILE A 152 -9.14 -3.94 -4.09
N GLN A 153 -9.71 -5.12 -4.40
CA GLN A 153 -10.05 -6.17 -3.44
C GLN A 153 -8.86 -7.09 -3.10
N HIS A 154 -7.69 -6.89 -3.71
CA HIS A 154 -6.48 -7.64 -3.39
C HIS A 154 -6.04 -7.40 -1.93
N ALA A 155 -5.27 -8.31 -1.35
CA ALA A 155 -5.02 -8.33 0.09
C ALA A 155 -4.44 -7.04 0.65
N THR A 156 -3.50 -6.45 -0.07
CA THR A 156 -2.70 -5.31 0.38
C THR A 156 -3.53 -4.03 0.49
N PRO A 157 -4.32 -3.62 -0.52
CA PRO A 157 -5.35 -2.59 -0.34
C PRO A 157 -6.50 -3.02 0.60
N ALA A 158 -6.94 -4.28 0.57
CA ALA A 158 -8.02 -4.75 1.43
C ALA A 158 -7.69 -4.63 2.94
N GLY A 159 -6.42 -4.82 3.34
CA GLY A 159 -5.97 -4.61 4.72
C GLY A 159 -6.18 -3.20 5.26
N PHE A 160 -6.27 -2.20 4.37
CA PHE A 160 -6.56 -0.79 4.69
C PHE A 160 -8.05 -0.41 4.54
N SER A 161 -8.94 -1.34 4.17
CA SER A 161 -10.33 -0.99 3.79
C SER A 161 -11.40 -2.06 4.10
N ALA A 162 -11.04 -3.23 4.60
CA ALA A 162 -11.97 -4.33 4.85
C ALA A 162 -11.56 -5.20 6.05
N HIS A 163 -12.48 -6.05 6.49
CA HIS A 163 -12.33 -6.99 7.59
C HIS A 163 -12.98 -8.31 7.18
N VAL A 164 -12.18 -9.31 6.80
CA VAL A 164 -12.63 -10.66 6.41
C VAL A 164 -11.65 -11.74 6.86
N PRO A 165 -12.14 -12.96 7.19
CA PRO A 165 -11.29 -14.08 7.59
C PRO A 165 -10.43 -14.66 6.45
N HIS A 166 -10.60 -14.22 5.19
CA HIS A 166 -9.84 -14.75 4.06
C HIS A 166 -9.76 -13.79 2.85
N ARG A 167 -8.54 -13.48 2.35
CA ARG A 167 -8.26 -12.53 1.25
C ARG A 167 -9.03 -12.79 -0.05
N ASN A 168 -9.45 -14.03 -0.31
CA ASN A 168 -10.25 -14.36 -1.52
C ASN A 168 -11.75 -14.00 -1.41
N MET A 169 -12.21 -13.39 -0.32
CA MET A 169 -13.60 -12.92 -0.16
C MET A 169 -13.85 -11.60 -0.93
N PHE A 170 -13.50 -11.58 -2.21
CA PHE A 170 -13.53 -10.38 -3.07
C PHE A 170 -14.90 -9.68 -3.10
N PRO A 171 -16.06 -10.37 -3.21
CA PRO A 171 -17.37 -9.73 -3.09
C PRO A 171 -17.59 -9.01 -1.75
N ASP A 172 -17.22 -9.62 -0.64
CA ASP A 172 -17.40 -9.04 0.70
C ASP A 172 -16.48 -7.81 0.88
N ILE A 173 -15.22 -7.93 0.45
CA ILE A 173 -14.24 -6.83 0.45
C ILE A 173 -14.73 -5.66 -0.42
N ALA A 174 -15.22 -5.94 -1.64
CA ALA A 174 -15.73 -4.93 -2.56
C ALA A 174 -16.93 -4.16 -1.99
N GLU A 175 -17.83 -4.86 -1.30
CA GLU A 175 -18.98 -4.26 -0.64
C GLU A 175 -18.57 -3.40 0.54
N GLN A 176 -17.70 -3.92 1.41
CA GLN A 176 -17.14 -3.14 2.52
C GLN A 176 -16.51 -1.85 2.00
N GLN A 177 -15.68 -1.91 0.96
CA GLN A 177 -15.08 -0.73 0.31
C GLN A 177 -16.13 0.27 -0.22
N VAL A 178 -17.24 -0.18 -0.79
CA VAL A 178 -18.34 0.70 -1.25
C VAL A 178 -19.09 1.37 -0.10
N TYR A 179 -19.13 0.75 1.07
CA TYR A 179 -19.77 1.31 2.27
C TYR A 179 -18.78 1.96 3.27
N GLN A 180 -17.47 1.94 3.00
CA GLN A 180 -16.42 2.72 3.72
C GLN A 180 -16.41 4.23 3.36
N ASN A 181 -17.18 4.65 2.34
CA ASN A 181 -17.30 6.04 1.88
C ASN A 181 -16.05 6.72 1.28
N ILE A 182 -14.86 6.09 1.25
CA ILE A 182 -13.61 6.50 0.58
C ILE A 182 -13.83 7.46 -0.63
N GLU A 183 -13.30 8.68 -0.63
CA GLU A 183 -13.42 9.64 -1.76
C GLU A 183 -12.82 9.11 -3.07
N VAL A 184 -11.62 8.54 -3.05
CA VAL A 184 -10.89 8.16 -4.27
C VAL A 184 -10.48 6.70 -4.25
N VAL A 185 -11.12 5.88 -5.09
CA VAL A 185 -10.78 4.46 -5.29
C VAL A 185 -10.29 4.29 -6.71
N LEU A 186 -9.05 3.80 -6.93
CA LEU A 186 -8.45 3.73 -8.28
C LEU A 186 -7.64 2.44 -8.50
N GLY A 187 -8.15 1.52 -9.32
CA GLY A 187 -7.42 0.31 -9.69
C GLY A 187 -8.22 -0.61 -10.62
N GLY A 188 -7.97 -1.91 -10.52
CA GLY A 188 -8.78 -2.94 -11.18
C GLY A 188 -9.90 -3.47 -10.26
N GLY A 189 -10.36 -4.69 -10.53
CA GLY A 189 -11.33 -5.41 -9.71
C GLY A 189 -12.80 -5.19 -10.11
N LYS A 190 -13.07 -4.71 -11.33
CA LYS A 190 -14.43 -4.47 -11.83
C LYS A 190 -15.31 -5.72 -11.73
N GLU A 191 -14.73 -6.92 -11.85
CA GLU A 191 -15.45 -8.19 -11.73
C GLU A 191 -16.14 -8.33 -10.36
N ALA A 192 -15.43 -8.01 -9.26
CA ALA A 192 -15.91 -8.17 -7.88
C ALA A 192 -17.07 -7.23 -7.50
N LEU A 193 -17.28 -6.17 -8.29
CA LEU A 193 -18.37 -5.21 -8.13
C LEU A 193 -19.64 -5.59 -8.91
N LEU A 194 -19.57 -6.65 -9.74
CA LEU A 194 -20.64 -7.06 -10.65
C LEU A 194 -21.17 -8.47 -10.32
N PRO A 195 -22.48 -8.71 -10.49
CA PRO A 195 -23.04 -10.04 -10.40
C PRO A 195 -22.70 -10.85 -11.66
N GLY A 196 -22.36 -12.13 -11.51
CA GLY A 196 -21.99 -12.96 -12.65
C GLY A 196 -21.34 -14.30 -12.31
N ASN A 197 -20.93 -15.02 -13.36
CA ASN A 197 -20.41 -16.40 -13.25
C ASN A 197 -18.88 -16.51 -13.16
N GLY A 198 -18.14 -15.41 -13.30
CA GLY A 198 -16.67 -15.38 -13.17
C GLY A 198 -16.17 -15.73 -11.76
N LYS A 199 -14.84 -15.82 -11.61
CA LYS A 199 -14.16 -16.21 -10.37
C LYS A 199 -14.46 -15.28 -9.20
N ASN A 200 -14.32 -13.97 -9.41
CA ASN A 200 -14.45 -12.94 -8.38
C ASN A 200 -15.83 -12.28 -8.36
N ASN A 201 -16.68 -12.47 -9.39
CA ASN A 201 -18.04 -11.92 -9.46
C ASN A 201 -18.88 -12.17 -8.19
N ARG A 202 -19.77 -11.22 -7.86
CA ARG A 202 -20.79 -11.41 -6.83
C ARG A 202 -21.76 -12.52 -7.19
N LYS A 203 -22.25 -13.23 -6.17
CA LYS A 203 -23.15 -14.41 -6.27
C LYS A 203 -24.52 -14.21 -5.63
N ASP A 204 -24.80 -12.99 -5.18
CA ASP A 204 -26.04 -12.54 -4.53
C ASP A 204 -26.99 -11.79 -5.48
N ASN A 205 -26.51 -11.43 -6.67
CA ASN A 205 -27.16 -10.56 -7.66
C ASN A 205 -27.17 -9.06 -7.32
N GLU A 206 -26.44 -8.59 -6.29
CA GLU A 206 -26.25 -7.15 -6.08
C GLU A 206 -25.28 -6.56 -7.13
N ASN A 207 -25.48 -5.29 -7.49
CA ASN A 207 -24.66 -4.56 -8.45
C ASN A 207 -24.01 -3.35 -7.75
N MET A 208 -22.74 -3.49 -7.36
CA MET A 208 -22.05 -2.45 -6.61
C MET A 208 -21.74 -1.21 -7.46
N LEU A 209 -21.55 -1.34 -8.78
CA LEU A 209 -21.38 -0.17 -9.66
C LEU A 209 -22.62 0.73 -9.68
N GLU A 210 -23.81 0.16 -9.47
CA GLU A 210 -25.03 0.94 -9.25
C GLU A 210 -25.05 1.62 -7.87
N VAL A 211 -24.60 0.93 -6.80
CA VAL A 211 -24.53 1.51 -5.44
C VAL A 211 -23.53 2.68 -5.41
N ILE A 212 -22.37 2.52 -6.05
CA ILE A 212 -21.36 3.57 -6.24
C ILE A 212 -21.94 4.79 -6.96
N LYS A 213 -22.65 4.59 -8.08
CA LYS A 213 -23.33 5.67 -8.82
C LYS A 213 -24.42 6.34 -7.98
N LYS A 214 -25.20 5.57 -7.20
CA LYS A 214 -26.22 6.08 -6.27
C LYS A 214 -25.63 6.83 -5.07
N LYS A 215 -24.40 6.51 -4.65
CA LYS A 215 -23.58 7.27 -3.67
C LYS A 215 -22.93 8.54 -4.27
N GLY A 216 -23.14 8.85 -5.55
CA GLY A 216 -22.69 10.10 -6.17
C GLY A 216 -21.23 10.12 -6.64
N TYR A 217 -20.62 8.95 -6.85
CA TYR A 217 -19.28 8.83 -7.43
C TYR A 217 -19.28 9.05 -8.94
N ASP A 218 -18.21 9.67 -9.42
CA ASP A 218 -17.82 9.67 -10.83
C ASP A 218 -17.10 8.34 -11.13
N VAL A 219 -17.77 7.45 -11.86
CA VAL A 219 -17.24 6.12 -12.20
C VAL A 219 -16.52 6.19 -13.53
N VAL A 220 -15.21 5.92 -13.51
CA VAL A 220 -14.33 6.03 -14.68
C VAL A 220 -13.71 4.67 -15.00
N GLU A 221 -13.63 4.33 -16.29
CA GLU A 221 -13.11 3.02 -16.75
C GLU A 221 -11.83 3.18 -17.58
N THR A 222 -11.44 4.42 -17.89
CA THR A 222 -10.24 4.75 -18.69
C THR A 222 -9.38 5.87 -18.09
N ARG A 223 -8.12 5.89 -18.50
CA ARG A 223 -7.14 6.98 -18.25
C ARG A 223 -7.65 8.35 -18.69
N GLU A 224 -8.35 8.42 -19.82
CA GLU A 224 -8.86 9.68 -20.38
C GLU A 224 -9.98 10.28 -19.50
N GLU A 225 -10.93 9.43 -19.06
CA GLU A 225 -11.98 9.82 -18.12
C GLU A 225 -11.39 10.22 -16.75
N LEU A 226 -10.44 9.43 -16.23
CA LEU A 226 -9.76 9.71 -14.97
C LEU A 226 -9.09 11.09 -14.98
N LEU A 227 -8.32 11.42 -16.01
CA LEU A 227 -7.65 12.71 -16.14
C LEU A 227 -8.64 13.86 -16.34
N ARG A 228 -9.72 13.63 -17.10
CA ARG A 228 -10.78 14.64 -17.32
C ARG A 228 -11.62 14.93 -16.08
N SER A 229 -11.97 13.92 -15.28
CA SER A 229 -12.85 14.04 -14.11
C SER A 229 -12.54 15.27 -13.24
N LYS A 230 -13.58 15.93 -12.75
CA LYS A 230 -13.46 17.07 -11.81
C LYS A 230 -14.16 16.81 -10.48
N SER A 231 -14.69 15.60 -10.28
CA SER A 231 -15.39 15.19 -9.07
C SER A 231 -14.49 15.28 -7.82
N ASN A 232 -15.13 15.27 -6.66
CA ASN A 232 -14.48 15.04 -5.37
C ASN A 232 -14.58 13.57 -4.94
N LYS A 233 -15.50 12.80 -5.52
CA LYS A 233 -15.63 11.35 -5.32
C LYS A 233 -15.45 10.61 -6.64
N ILE A 234 -14.43 9.77 -6.75
CA ILE A 234 -14.01 9.10 -8.00
C ILE A 234 -13.83 7.61 -7.74
N TRP A 235 -14.43 6.77 -8.59
CA TRP A 235 -14.28 5.32 -8.55
C TRP A 235 -13.76 4.81 -9.90
N GLY A 236 -12.45 4.57 -9.98
CA GLY A 236 -11.76 4.07 -11.15
C GLY A 236 -11.65 2.55 -11.15
N VAL A 237 -12.21 1.92 -12.19
CA VAL A 237 -12.22 0.46 -12.41
C VAL A 237 -11.72 0.15 -13.82
N PHE A 238 -10.40 0.17 -13.98
CA PHE A 238 -9.71 0.15 -15.28
C PHE A 238 -9.52 -1.25 -15.87
N ALA A 239 -9.76 -2.30 -15.08
CA ALA A 239 -9.68 -3.70 -15.49
C ALA A 239 -10.61 -4.59 -14.64
N ASP A 240 -10.95 -5.76 -15.17
CA ASP A 240 -11.80 -6.74 -14.47
C ASP A 240 -11.13 -7.34 -13.22
N ASP A 241 -9.82 -7.62 -13.31
CA ASP A 241 -8.97 -8.07 -12.18
C ASP A 241 -7.82 -7.07 -11.96
N ALA A 242 -6.64 -7.25 -12.56
CA ALA A 242 -5.52 -6.30 -12.49
C ALA A 242 -5.29 -5.48 -13.77
N LEU A 243 -4.61 -4.33 -13.64
CA LEU A 243 -4.06 -3.55 -14.75
C LEU A 243 -2.81 -4.28 -15.32
N ALA A 244 -2.41 -3.95 -16.54
CA ALA A 244 -1.13 -4.42 -17.08
C ALA A 244 0.08 -3.78 -16.38
N GLN A 245 1.17 -4.55 -16.27
CA GLN A 245 2.52 -4.10 -15.89
C GLN A 245 3.00 -2.93 -16.76
N ASP A 246 3.78 -2.00 -16.19
CA ASP A 246 4.14 -0.68 -16.75
C ASP A 246 4.81 -0.76 -18.11
N MET A 247 5.78 -1.67 -18.30
CA MET A 247 6.45 -1.90 -19.59
C MET A 247 5.50 -2.45 -20.67
N ASN A 248 4.49 -3.24 -20.29
CA ASN A 248 3.58 -3.88 -21.23
C ASN A 248 2.39 -2.96 -21.61
N ARG A 249 1.92 -2.14 -20.66
CA ARG A 249 0.70 -1.32 -20.76
C ARG A 249 0.61 -0.49 -22.04
N PRO A 250 1.67 0.17 -22.56
CA PRO A 250 1.61 0.92 -23.83
C PRO A 250 1.26 0.07 -25.05
N TYR A 251 1.55 -1.24 -25.01
CA TYR A 251 1.31 -2.17 -26.12
C TYR A 251 0.02 -2.96 -25.96
N THR A 252 -0.33 -3.37 -24.74
CA THR A 252 -1.45 -4.27 -24.47
C THR A 252 -2.71 -3.55 -23.95
N ARG A 253 -2.55 -2.44 -23.22
CA ARG A 253 -3.64 -1.76 -22.50
C ARG A 253 -3.43 -0.23 -22.42
N PRO A 254 -3.21 0.50 -23.54
CA PRO A 254 -2.84 1.93 -23.52
C PRO A 254 -3.91 2.87 -22.95
N ASN A 255 -5.14 2.38 -22.71
CA ASN A 255 -6.23 3.11 -22.09
C ASN A 255 -6.25 3.01 -20.55
N GLU A 256 -5.43 2.14 -19.94
CA GLU A 256 -5.25 2.06 -18.48
C GLU A 256 -4.30 3.16 -17.99
N PRO A 257 -4.55 3.81 -16.84
CA PRO A 257 -3.65 4.82 -16.27
C PRO A 257 -2.39 4.21 -15.67
N THR A 258 -1.31 4.99 -15.61
CA THR A 258 -0.12 4.63 -14.82
C THR A 258 -0.36 4.83 -13.31
N LEU A 259 0.39 4.12 -12.47
CA LEU A 259 0.32 4.29 -11.01
C LEU A 259 0.65 5.73 -10.57
N ALA A 260 1.59 6.38 -11.25
CA ALA A 260 1.92 7.79 -11.02
C ALA A 260 0.75 8.72 -11.37
N GLU A 261 0.06 8.52 -12.50
CA GLU A 261 -1.13 9.30 -12.87
C GLU A 261 -2.28 9.09 -11.88
N MET A 262 -2.51 7.87 -11.41
CA MET A 262 -3.51 7.60 -10.36
C MET A 262 -3.13 8.30 -9.04
N THR A 263 -1.86 8.18 -8.62
CA THR A 263 -1.33 8.80 -7.38
C THR A 263 -1.47 10.31 -7.42
N LYS A 264 -1.01 10.94 -8.50
CA LYS A 264 -1.16 12.37 -8.72
C LYS A 264 -2.64 12.78 -8.72
N LYS A 265 -3.50 12.02 -9.41
CA LYS A 265 -4.93 12.33 -9.49
C LYS A 265 -5.63 12.25 -8.13
N ALA A 266 -5.28 11.27 -7.30
CA ALA A 266 -5.80 11.19 -5.93
C ALA A 266 -5.32 12.38 -5.10
N ILE A 267 -4.04 12.73 -5.14
CA ILE A 267 -3.49 13.90 -4.44
C ILE A 267 -4.19 15.19 -4.90
N ASP A 268 -4.34 15.42 -6.22
CA ASP A 268 -5.07 16.58 -6.79
C ASP A 268 -6.55 16.64 -6.36
N THR A 269 -7.13 15.50 -5.95
CA THR A 269 -8.55 15.39 -5.57
C THR A 269 -8.74 15.51 -4.06
N LEU A 270 -7.97 14.77 -3.27
CA LEU A 270 -8.03 14.73 -1.81
C LEU A 270 -7.46 15.99 -1.17
N SER A 271 -6.43 16.61 -1.75
CA SER A 271 -5.82 17.83 -1.18
C SER A 271 -6.68 19.10 -1.30
N LYS A 272 -7.89 18.98 -1.88
CA LYS A 272 -8.97 19.98 -1.78
C LYS A 272 -9.52 20.08 -0.35
N ASP A 273 -9.42 18.99 0.42
CA ASP A 273 -9.85 18.94 1.82
C ASP A 273 -8.99 19.87 2.69
N LYS A 274 -9.66 20.60 3.59
CA LYS A 274 -9.01 21.53 4.51
C LYS A 274 -8.51 20.85 5.77
N ASP A 275 -9.08 19.71 6.17
CA ASP A 275 -8.69 18.95 7.35
C ASP A 275 -7.63 17.88 7.04
N GLY A 276 -7.44 17.59 5.75
CA GLY A 276 -6.35 16.79 5.19
C GLY A 276 -6.87 15.45 4.66
N PHE A 277 -5.95 14.51 4.40
CA PHE A 277 -6.33 13.22 3.86
C PHE A 277 -5.44 12.05 4.31
N PHE A 278 -5.97 10.84 4.21
CA PHE A 278 -5.17 9.62 4.17
C PHE A 278 -5.21 9.04 2.75
N LEU A 279 -4.06 8.65 2.20
CA LEU A 279 -3.96 8.01 0.89
C LEU A 279 -3.09 6.76 0.98
N PHE A 280 -3.65 5.62 0.59
CA PHE A 280 -2.92 4.38 0.35
C PHE A 280 -2.61 4.21 -1.14
N VAL A 281 -1.40 3.78 -1.48
CA VAL A 281 -0.94 3.52 -2.85
C VAL A 281 -0.16 2.20 -2.92
N GLU A 282 -0.58 1.26 -3.76
CA GLU A 282 0.09 -0.03 -3.96
C GLU A 282 0.66 -0.17 -5.39
N GLY A 283 1.97 -0.39 -5.48
CA GLY A 283 2.59 -1.04 -6.63
C GLY A 283 2.57 -2.55 -6.41
N SER A 284 1.54 -3.21 -6.96
CA SER A 284 1.15 -4.59 -6.63
C SER A 284 1.93 -5.66 -7.38
N GLN A 285 2.45 -5.31 -8.56
CA GLN A 285 3.02 -6.28 -9.51
C GLN A 285 4.54 -6.53 -9.47
N PRO A 286 5.40 -5.84 -8.65
CA PRO A 286 6.76 -6.32 -8.42
C PRO A 286 6.77 -7.72 -7.79
N ASP A 287 5.86 -7.98 -6.85
CA ASP A 287 5.61 -9.28 -6.23
C ASP A 287 5.31 -10.38 -7.27
N TRP A 288 4.41 -10.10 -8.22
CA TRP A 288 4.00 -11.07 -9.23
C TRP A 288 5.14 -11.40 -10.20
N ALA A 289 5.96 -10.40 -10.54
CA ALA A 289 7.19 -10.62 -11.30
C ALA A 289 8.26 -11.36 -10.49
N ALA A 290 8.36 -11.12 -9.17
CA ALA A 290 9.24 -11.86 -8.27
C ALA A 290 8.83 -13.34 -8.12
N HIS A 291 7.54 -13.64 -7.95
CA HIS A 291 7.01 -15.00 -8.03
C HIS A 291 7.36 -15.71 -9.35
N ALA A 292 7.37 -14.99 -10.47
CA ALA A 292 7.76 -15.51 -11.78
C ALA A 292 9.29 -15.57 -12.01
N ASN A 293 10.11 -15.07 -11.08
CA ASN A 293 11.55 -14.83 -11.23
C ASN A 293 11.90 -14.02 -12.50
N ASP A 294 11.07 -13.01 -12.82
CA ASP A 294 11.22 -12.11 -13.95
C ASP A 294 11.96 -10.82 -13.55
N PRO A 295 13.27 -10.69 -13.82
CA PRO A 295 14.01 -9.46 -13.51
C PRO A 295 13.53 -8.25 -14.31
N VAL A 296 12.93 -8.42 -15.49
CA VAL A 296 12.45 -7.30 -16.33
C VAL A 296 11.13 -6.76 -15.77
N GLY A 297 10.22 -7.64 -15.36
CA GLY A 297 9.00 -7.30 -14.64
C GLY A 297 9.29 -6.64 -13.30
N ILE A 298 10.21 -7.19 -12.50
CA ILE A 298 10.64 -6.59 -11.22
C ILE A 298 11.15 -5.16 -11.45
N ILE A 299 12.05 -4.96 -12.41
CA ILE A 299 12.58 -3.63 -12.77
C ILE A 299 11.46 -2.70 -13.27
N SER A 300 10.56 -3.19 -14.13
CA SER A 300 9.42 -2.43 -14.66
C SER A 300 8.56 -1.86 -13.54
N GLU A 301 8.12 -2.70 -12.61
CA GLU A 301 7.14 -2.28 -11.60
C GLU A 301 7.78 -1.51 -10.43
N VAL A 302 9.04 -1.80 -10.07
CA VAL A 302 9.80 -0.95 -9.13
C VAL A 302 10.00 0.46 -9.71
N LEU A 303 10.30 0.60 -11.00
CA LEU A 303 10.40 1.91 -11.65
C LEU A 303 9.04 2.58 -11.86
N ALA A 304 7.95 1.83 -11.97
CA ALA A 304 6.59 2.37 -11.99
C ALA A 304 6.18 2.93 -10.62
N PHE A 305 6.57 2.25 -9.54
CA PHE A 305 6.38 2.71 -8.16
C PHE A 305 7.26 3.92 -7.84
N ASP A 306 8.52 3.97 -8.29
CA ASP A 306 9.41 5.11 -8.10
C ASP A 306 8.80 6.41 -8.67
N LYS A 307 8.20 6.37 -9.87
CA LYS A 307 7.44 7.50 -10.46
C LYS A 307 6.24 7.93 -9.61
N ALA A 308 5.58 7.01 -8.91
CA ALA A 308 4.49 7.35 -8.00
C ALA A 308 5.01 8.01 -6.71
N VAL A 309 6.17 7.55 -6.22
CA VAL A 309 6.90 8.18 -5.10
C VAL A 309 7.36 9.58 -5.49
N GLU A 310 7.80 9.82 -6.73
CA GLU A 310 8.12 11.16 -7.26
C GLU A 310 6.95 12.13 -7.10
N GLU A 311 5.72 11.75 -7.46
CA GLU A 311 4.52 12.59 -7.31
C GLU A 311 4.16 12.86 -5.83
N ALA A 312 4.19 11.82 -4.99
CA ALA A 312 3.94 11.97 -3.55
C ALA A 312 4.99 12.87 -2.86
N LEU A 313 6.26 12.70 -3.21
CA LEU A 313 7.38 13.49 -2.72
C LEU A 313 7.34 14.93 -3.26
N ALA A 314 6.96 15.14 -4.53
CA ALA A 314 6.78 16.45 -5.14
C ALA A 314 5.59 17.22 -4.57
N PHE A 315 4.57 16.54 -4.03
CA PHE A 315 3.53 17.15 -3.21
C PHE A 315 4.04 17.50 -1.81
N ALA A 316 4.72 16.57 -1.13
CA ALA A 316 5.19 16.77 0.24
C ALA A 316 6.28 17.86 0.34
N LYS A 317 7.25 17.91 -0.59
CA LYS A 317 8.32 18.93 -0.65
C LYS A 317 7.81 20.38 -0.71
N LYS A 318 6.55 20.61 -1.13
CA LYS A 318 5.93 21.94 -1.25
C LYS A 318 5.23 22.41 0.03
N ARG A 319 5.22 21.60 1.10
CA ARG A 319 4.45 21.88 2.34
C ARG A 319 5.13 21.29 3.59
N ASN A 320 4.53 21.50 4.76
CA ASN A 320 5.13 21.14 6.05
C ASN A 320 4.15 20.48 7.04
N ASP A 321 3.15 19.81 6.48
CA ASP A 321 2.00 19.15 7.13
C ASP A 321 1.64 17.82 6.44
N THR A 322 2.57 17.23 5.67
CA THR A 322 2.44 15.93 5.00
C THR A 322 3.54 14.99 5.45
N LEU A 323 3.18 13.76 5.82
CA LEU A 323 4.09 12.63 6.00
C LEU A 323 3.89 11.65 4.85
N VAL A 324 4.99 11.22 4.21
CA VAL A 324 5.02 10.15 3.21
C VAL A 324 5.81 8.99 3.80
N ILE A 325 5.27 7.78 3.69
CA ILE A 325 5.90 6.51 4.06
C ILE A 325 5.82 5.60 2.84
N ALA A 326 6.95 5.04 2.42
CA ALA A 326 7.03 3.98 1.43
C ALA A 326 7.81 2.79 2.01
N VAL A 327 7.35 1.58 1.72
CA VAL A 327 7.88 0.32 2.27
C VAL A 327 7.53 -0.83 1.32
N SER A 328 8.18 -1.99 1.47
CA SER A 328 7.59 -3.26 1.03
C SER A 328 6.80 -3.90 2.18
N ASP A 329 5.85 -4.77 1.89
CA ASP A 329 5.14 -5.56 2.90
C ASP A 329 5.86 -6.88 3.22
N HIS A 330 6.60 -7.46 2.27
CA HIS A 330 7.59 -8.54 2.45
C HIS A 330 8.69 -8.56 1.37
N GLY A 331 9.67 -9.46 1.50
CA GLY A 331 10.55 -9.82 0.38
C GLY A 331 9.90 -10.89 -0.51
N ASN A 332 10.39 -11.09 -1.72
CA ASN A 332 10.01 -12.21 -2.60
C ASN A 332 11.20 -12.58 -3.50
N SER A 333 11.24 -13.83 -3.96
CA SER A 333 12.23 -14.47 -4.84
C SER A 333 13.64 -14.63 -4.28
N GLY A 334 14.04 -13.80 -3.32
CA GLY A 334 15.41 -13.72 -2.83
C GLY A 334 16.41 -13.31 -3.91
N ILE A 335 16.01 -12.34 -4.76
CA ILE A 335 16.80 -11.87 -5.90
C ILE A 335 18.19 -11.33 -5.49
N THR A 336 19.24 -11.80 -6.17
CA THR A 336 20.63 -11.35 -6.01
C THR A 336 21.23 -10.86 -7.32
N ILE A 337 22.06 -9.81 -7.22
CA ILE A 337 23.01 -9.44 -8.27
C ILE A 337 24.29 -10.24 -8.01
N GLY A 338 24.68 -11.08 -8.98
CA GLY A 338 25.65 -12.15 -8.76
C GLY A 338 24.96 -13.48 -8.46
N ASN A 339 25.56 -14.57 -8.96
CA ASN A 339 25.08 -15.94 -8.81
C ASN A 339 26.28 -16.93 -8.85
N ARG A 340 26.02 -18.22 -9.09
CA ARG A 340 27.07 -19.27 -9.16
C ARG A 340 28.09 -19.08 -10.30
N ASN A 341 27.80 -18.25 -11.31
CA ASN A 341 28.70 -17.94 -12.41
C ASN A 341 29.70 -16.82 -12.05
N THR A 342 29.46 -16.11 -10.96
CA THR A 342 30.25 -14.95 -10.49
C THR A 342 30.85 -15.21 -9.11
N ASP A 343 31.21 -16.46 -8.78
CA ASP A 343 31.75 -16.84 -7.47
C ASP A 343 33.18 -16.31 -7.25
N GLN A 344 33.99 -16.31 -8.31
CA GLN A 344 35.40 -15.89 -8.31
C GLN A 344 35.65 -14.65 -9.20
N SER A 345 34.75 -14.38 -10.16
CA SER A 345 34.89 -13.33 -11.18
C SER A 345 34.13 -12.02 -10.87
N TYR A 346 33.43 -11.92 -9.74
CA TYR A 346 32.66 -10.73 -9.39
C TYR A 346 33.45 -9.40 -9.33
N PRO A 347 34.76 -9.33 -9.01
CA PRO A 347 35.50 -8.07 -9.05
C PRO A 347 35.77 -7.54 -10.46
N GLU A 348 35.74 -8.43 -11.46
CA GLU A 348 36.09 -8.15 -12.86
C GLU A 348 34.85 -8.06 -13.76
N THR A 349 33.70 -8.52 -13.28
CA THR A 349 32.44 -8.54 -14.04
C THR A 349 31.85 -7.12 -14.13
N PRO A 350 31.80 -6.48 -15.31
CA PRO A 350 31.34 -5.10 -15.44
C PRO A 350 29.82 -5.00 -15.26
N VAL A 351 29.32 -3.82 -14.86
CA VAL A 351 27.88 -3.54 -14.67
C VAL A 351 27.05 -3.89 -15.92
N SER A 352 27.61 -3.69 -17.12
CA SER A 352 26.99 -4.08 -18.40
C SER A 352 26.71 -5.58 -18.51
N ALA A 353 27.52 -6.46 -17.91
CA ALA A 353 27.28 -7.90 -17.90
C ALA A 353 26.09 -8.33 -17.00
N TYR A 354 25.55 -7.41 -16.20
CA TYR A 354 24.28 -7.58 -15.48
C TYR A 354 23.13 -6.87 -16.18
N ILE A 355 23.36 -5.68 -16.74
CA ILE A 355 22.30 -4.77 -17.21
C ILE A 355 22.01 -4.86 -18.72
N ASP A 356 23.03 -5.02 -19.57
CA ASP A 356 22.84 -5.05 -21.03
C ASP A 356 21.93 -6.19 -21.51
N PRO A 357 21.95 -7.41 -20.94
CA PRO A 357 20.99 -8.46 -21.31
C PRO A 357 19.54 -8.07 -21.01
N LEU A 358 19.30 -7.39 -19.89
CA LEU A 358 17.97 -6.95 -19.46
C LEU A 358 17.46 -5.79 -20.34
N LYS A 359 18.36 -4.89 -20.76
CA LYS A 359 18.06 -3.75 -21.66
C LYS A 359 17.57 -4.16 -23.05
N LYS A 360 17.70 -5.43 -23.43
CA LYS A 360 17.19 -5.95 -24.72
C LYS A 360 15.70 -6.28 -24.69
N ALA A 361 15.11 -6.44 -23.51
CA ALA A 361 13.70 -6.78 -23.38
C ALA A 361 12.80 -5.61 -23.83
N LYS A 362 11.72 -5.95 -24.53
CA LYS A 362 10.67 -5.00 -24.98
C LYS A 362 9.38 -5.17 -24.18
N MET A 363 9.23 -6.32 -23.53
CA MET A 363 8.09 -6.72 -22.71
C MET A 363 8.63 -7.51 -21.53
N THR A 364 7.88 -7.56 -20.43
CA THR A 364 8.15 -8.46 -19.31
C THR A 364 7.89 -9.92 -19.73
N LEU A 365 8.15 -10.87 -18.84
CA LEU A 365 7.87 -12.28 -19.08
C LEU A 365 6.38 -12.53 -19.34
N ASP A 366 5.49 -11.83 -18.61
CA ASP A 366 4.04 -11.87 -18.85
C ASP A 366 3.66 -11.32 -20.22
N GLY A 367 4.19 -10.15 -20.58
CA GLY A 367 3.86 -9.48 -21.85
C GLY A 367 4.37 -10.25 -23.07
N ALA A 368 5.56 -10.85 -22.97
CA ALA A 368 6.11 -11.72 -23.99
C ALA A 368 5.33 -13.03 -24.09
N MET A 369 5.03 -13.69 -22.96
CA MET A 369 4.26 -14.95 -22.95
C MET A 369 2.83 -14.76 -23.45
N SER A 370 2.22 -13.57 -23.30
CA SER A 370 0.90 -13.28 -23.88
C SER A 370 0.91 -13.18 -25.41
N GLN A 371 2.07 -13.23 -26.07
CA GLN A 371 2.20 -13.32 -27.53
C GLN A 371 2.44 -14.76 -28.02
N LEU A 372 2.58 -15.74 -27.12
CA LEU A 372 2.85 -17.12 -27.49
C LEU A 372 1.59 -17.77 -28.09
N LYS A 373 1.70 -18.26 -29.33
CA LYS A 373 0.65 -19.03 -29.98
C LYS A 373 0.48 -20.40 -29.34
N GLU A 374 -0.74 -20.96 -29.42
CA GLU A 374 -1.05 -22.31 -28.94
C GLU A 374 -0.16 -23.40 -29.57
N ASP A 375 0.18 -23.24 -30.86
CA ASP A 375 1.09 -24.13 -31.60
C ASP A 375 2.58 -23.93 -31.28
N LYS A 376 2.91 -22.93 -30.45
CA LYS A 376 4.27 -22.49 -30.08
C LYS A 376 5.16 -22.11 -31.27
N SER A 377 4.62 -21.91 -32.48
CA SER A 377 5.38 -21.66 -33.70
C SER A 377 6.22 -20.37 -33.66
N ASN A 378 5.90 -19.43 -32.76
CA ASN A 378 6.61 -18.19 -32.54
C ASN A 378 7.41 -18.14 -31.22
N LEU A 379 7.77 -19.29 -30.62
CA LEU A 379 8.51 -19.33 -29.35
C LEU A 379 9.85 -18.55 -29.37
N GLU A 380 10.59 -18.56 -30.49
CA GLU A 380 11.80 -17.73 -30.62
C GLU A 380 11.50 -16.23 -30.72
N GLU A 381 10.30 -15.83 -31.14
CA GLU A 381 9.87 -14.43 -31.16
C GLU A 381 9.49 -13.96 -29.77
N VAL A 382 8.76 -14.79 -29.01
CA VAL A 382 8.47 -14.58 -27.58
C VAL A 382 9.76 -14.42 -26.78
N ALA A 383 10.75 -15.30 -26.99
CA ALA A 383 12.06 -15.18 -26.37
C ALA A 383 12.74 -13.83 -26.72
N ARG A 384 12.72 -13.39 -27.99
CA ARG A 384 13.26 -12.10 -28.41
C ARG A 384 12.52 -10.89 -27.79
N LEU A 385 11.20 -10.96 -27.60
CA LEU A 385 10.44 -9.91 -26.91
C LEU A 385 10.87 -9.77 -25.45
N TYR A 386 11.22 -10.89 -24.80
CA TYR A 386 11.78 -10.95 -23.45
C TYR A 386 13.30 -10.71 -23.40
N GLY A 387 13.92 -10.19 -24.46
CA GLY A 387 15.35 -9.83 -24.47
C GLY A 387 16.32 -11.00 -24.69
N LEU A 388 15.83 -12.24 -24.83
CA LEU A 388 16.61 -13.39 -25.25
C LEU A 388 16.81 -13.38 -26.76
N ASP A 389 17.56 -12.39 -27.24
CA ASP A 389 18.05 -12.32 -28.60
C ASP A 389 19.08 -13.42 -28.90
N SER A 390 19.26 -13.72 -30.19
CA SER A 390 20.37 -14.55 -30.69
C SER A 390 20.56 -15.88 -29.92
N LEU A 391 19.44 -16.57 -29.62
CA LEU A 391 19.44 -17.86 -28.89
C LEU A 391 20.45 -18.85 -29.48
N THR A 392 21.32 -19.35 -28.62
CA THR A 392 22.28 -20.43 -28.92
C THR A 392 21.55 -21.76 -29.19
N ALA A 393 22.27 -22.75 -29.74
CA ALA A 393 21.71 -24.07 -30.01
C ALA A 393 21.16 -24.75 -28.72
N ASP A 394 21.88 -24.62 -27.60
CA ASP A 394 21.46 -25.19 -26.32
C ASP A 394 20.27 -24.46 -25.70
N GLU A 395 20.18 -23.14 -25.85
CA GLU A 395 19.02 -22.36 -25.41
C GLU A 395 17.76 -22.70 -26.24
N LYS A 396 17.91 -22.80 -27.58
CA LYS A 396 16.83 -23.26 -28.48
C LYS A 396 16.36 -24.66 -28.07
N LYS A 397 17.30 -25.58 -27.82
CA LYS A 397 17.00 -26.94 -27.37
C LYS A 397 16.23 -26.92 -26.04
N ARG A 398 16.77 -26.25 -25.00
CA ARG A 398 16.13 -26.10 -23.68
C ARG A 398 14.70 -25.56 -23.79
N LEU A 399 14.46 -24.56 -24.63
CA LEU A 399 13.12 -23.99 -24.84
C LEU A 399 12.18 -24.97 -25.56
N SER A 400 12.67 -25.70 -26.56
CA SER A 400 11.87 -26.68 -27.31
C SER A 400 11.50 -27.94 -26.50
N GLU A 401 12.37 -28.36 -25.58
CA GLU A 401 12.16 -29.52 -24.70
C GLU A 401 11.44 -29.16 -23.38
N SER A 402 11.11 -27.88 -23.16
CA SER A 402 10.60 -27.42 -21.86
C SER A 402 9.13 -27.74 -21.61
N THR A 403 8.87 -28.30 -20.43
CA THR A 403 7.52 -28.43 -19.85
C THR A 403 7.01 -27.12 -19.22
N ASP A 404 7.90 -26.22 -18.82
CA ASP A 404 7.60 -24.88 -18.29
C ASP A 404 8.45 -23.82 -19.02
N ILE A 405 7.89 -23.35 -20.13
CA ILE A 405 8.50 -22.33 -20.99
C ILE A 405 8.72 -21.02 -20.21
N ARG A 406 7.79 -20.62 -19.34
CA ARG A 406 7.88 -19.38 -18.56
C ARG A 406 9.10 -19.41 -17.66
N LYS A 407 9.23 -20.46 -16.84
CA LYS A 407 10.39 -20.66 -15.96
C LYS A 407 11.69 -20.77 -16.76
N THR A 408 11.68 -21.45 -17.91
CA THR A 408 12.88 -21.61 -18.75
C THR A 408 13.35 -20.28 -19.33
N LEU A 409 12.44 -19.42 -19.78
CA LEU A 409 12.76 -18.06 -20.22
C LEU A 409 13.35 -17.23 -19.06
N ALA A 410 12.73 -17.27 -17.87
CA ALA A 410 13.23 -16.60 -16.66
C ALA A 410 14.66 -17.04 -16.29
N GLU A 411 14.91 -18.35 -16.20
CA GLU A 411 16.23 -18.94 -15.92
C GLU A 411 17.28 -18.50 -16.94
N LEU A 412 16.93 -18.47 -18.24
CA LEU A 412 17.86 -18.08 -19.30
C LEU A 412 18.24 -16.60 -19.20
N LEU A 413 17.27 -15.70 -18.96
CA LEU A 413 17.58 -14.28 -18.86
C LEU A 413 18.35 -13.97 -17.57
N ALA A 414 17.99 -14.58 -16.45
CA ALA A 414 18.72 -14.48 -15.19
C ALA A 414 20.16 -14.98 -15.32
N ALA A 415 20.38 -16.10 -16.01
CA ALA A 415 21.72 -16.63 -16.26
C ALA A 415 22.57 -15.70 -17.14
N ARG A 416 22.00 -15.15 -18.22
CA ARG A 416 22.68 -14.15 -19.08
C ARG A 416 23.02 -12.86 -18.32
N ALA A 417 22.14 -12.42 -17.42
CA ALA A 417 22.29 -11.23 -16.59
C ALA A 417 23.05 -11.46 -15.27
N ASN A 418 23.62 -12.65 -15.06
CA ASN A 418 24.35 -13.02 -13.84
C ASN A 418 23.56 -12.79 -12.53
N LEU A 419 22.23 -12.96 -12.58
CA LEU A 419 21.32 -12.82 -11.44
C LEU A 419 21.03 -14.16 -10.78
N GLY A 420 20.75 -14.14 -9.48
CA GLY A 420 20.31 -15.30 -8.71
C GLY A 420 18.92 -15.11 -8.13
N PHE A 421 18.22 -16.22 -7.93
CA PHE A 421 16.94 -16.31 -7.23
C PHE A 421 17.00 -17.55 -6.33
N THR A 422 16.46 -17.49 -5.12
CA THR A 422 16.51 -18.60 -4.15
C THR A 422 15.19 -19.38 -4.06
N THR A 423 14.10 -18.76 -4.48
CA THR A 423 12.73 -19.29 -4.41
C THR A 423 11.88 -18.67 -5.54
N GLY A 424 10.59 -19.01 -5.60
CA GLY A 424 9.57 -18.32 -6.41
C GLY A 424 8.42 -17.86 -5.51
N GLY A 425 8.76 -17.35 -4.32
CA GLY A 425 7.83 -16.99 -3.26
C GLY A 425 8.49 -16.12 -2.19
N HIS A 426 7.71 -15.73 -1.19
CA HIS A 426 8.07 -14.67 -0.25
C HIS A 426 9.35 -15.02 0.55
N THR A 427 10.08 -14.00 0.97
CA THR A 427 11.30 -14.12 1.79
C THR A 427 11.22 -13.25 3.06
N GLY A 428 11.95 -13.66 4.09
CA GLY A 428 11.78 -13.18 5.48
C GLY A 428 12.84 -12.18 5.95
N GLU A 429 13.45 -11.41 5.06
CA GLU A 429 14.37 -10.33 5.42
C GLU A 429 13.65 -9.06 5.91
N ASP A 430 14.37 -8.25 6.72
CA ASP A 430 13.97 -6.87 7.00
C ASP A 430 13.98 -6.06 5.69
N VAL A 431 12.87 -5.41 5.34
CA VAL A 431 12.72 -4.60 4.12
C VAL A 431 13.03 -3.13 4.37
N PHE A 432 13.36 -2.35 3.34
CA PHE A 432 13.72 -0.93 3.52
C PHE A 432 12.53 -0.04 3.92
N LEU A 433 12.79 0.90 4.84
CA LEU A 433 11.87 1.98 5.21
C LEU A 433 12.27 3.30 4.56
N TYR A 434 11.37 3.88 3.79
CA TYR A 434 11.54 5.15 3.10
C TYR A 434 10.52 6.17 3.63
N THR A 435 10.94 7.27 4.24
CA THR A 435 10.02 8.28 4.78
C THR A 435 10.41 9.71 4.46
N TYR A 436 9.42 10.61 4.39
CA TYR A 436 9.62 12.04 4.19
C TYR A 436 8.56 12.86 4.93
N GLY A 437 8.96 14.00 5.50
CA GLY A 437 8.04 14.96 6.13
C GLY A 437 8.40 15.32 7.57
N PRO A 438 7.54 16.08 8.27
CA PRO A 438 7.71 16.42 9.68
C PRO A 438 7.76 15.16 10.54
N ASN A 439 8.73 15.07 11.44
CA ASN A 439 8.87 13.97 12.42
C ASN A 439 8.87 12.56 11.78
N ARG A 440 9.42 12.43 10.56
CA ARG A 440 9.56 11.14 9.88
C ARG A 440 10.28 10.10 10.77
N PRO A 441 9.83 8.84 10.82
CA PRO A 441 10.50 7.79 11.59
C PRO A 441 11.85 7.42 10.94
N ILE A 442 12.85 7.13 11.77
CA ILE A 442 14.20 6.74 11.34
C ILE A 442 14.67 5.60 12.26
N GLY A 443 15.21 4.52 11.69
CA GLY A 443 15.60 3.30 12.42
C GLY A 443 14.86 2.04 11.96
N THR A 444 14.97 0.96 12.75
CA THR A 444 14.28 -0.32 12.47
C THR A 444 12.99 -0.43 13.26
N PHE A 445 11.90 -0.80 12.60
CA PHE A 445 10.55 -0.87 13.16
C PHE A 445 9.89 -2.23 12.91
N GLU A 446 8.84 -2.57 13.67
CA GLU A 446 7.86 -3.57 13.26
C GLU A 446 6.88 -2.97 12.23
N ASN A 447 6.35 -3.77 11.31
CA ASN A 447 5.29 -3.31 10.41
C ASN A 447 4.05 -2.77 11.16
N THR A 448 3.78 -3.26 12.37
CA THR A 448 2.75 -2.73 13.28
C THR A 448 3.02 -1.31 13.78
N ASP A 449 4.28 -0.88 13.90
CA ASP A 449 4.61 0.46 14.40
C ASP A 449 4.17 1.54 13.40
N LEU A 450 4.21 1.24 12.10
CA LEU A 450 3.84 2.19 11.04
C LEU A 450 2.36 2.59 11.15
N ALA A 451 1.46 1.65 11.48
CA ALA A 451 0.05 1.95 11.75
C ALA A 451 -0.11 2.97 12.90
N HIS A 452 0.62 2.75 14.00
CA HIS A 452 0.59 3.66 15.16
C HIS A 452 1.23 5.02 14.86
N ILE A 453 2.28 5.07 14.04
CA ILE A 453 2.91 6.31 13.56
C ILE A 453 1.93 7.11 12.68
N MET A 454 1.24 6.45 11.74
CA MET A 454 0.24 7.09 10.87
C MET A 454 -0.97 7.60 11.65
N ALA A 455 -1.54 6.79 12.55
CA ALA A 455 -2.66 7.20 13.41
C ALA A 455 -2.30 8.43 14.27
N LYS A 456 -1.14 8.39 14.92
CA LYS A 456 -0.61 9.51 15.73
C LYS A 456 -0.34 10.76 14.89
N ALA A 457 0.12 10.62 13.65
CA ALA A 457 0.31 11.74 12.73
C ALA A 457 -1.02 12.38 12.29
N LEU A 458 -2.05 11.56 12.05
CA LEU A 458 -3.39 12.02 11.66
C LEU A 458 -4.22 12.58 12.82
N GLY A 459 -3.88 12.21 14.07
CA GLY A 459 -4.45 12.78 15.29
C GLY A 459 -5.36 11.85 16.11
N PHE A 460 -5.27 10.53 15.91
CA PHE A 460 -6.08 9.55 16.66
C PHE A 460 -5.23 8.39 17.23
N ASP A 461 -5.87 7.57 18.07
CA ASP A 461 -5.30 6.34 18.61
C ASP A 461 -6.09 5.11 18.12
N LEU A 462 -5.38 4.10 17.63
CA LEU A 462 -5.98 2.87 17.10
C LEU A 462 -6.68 2.03 18.17
N LYS A 463 -6.20 2.06 19.43
CA LYS A 463 -6.78 1.28 20.53
C LYS A 463 -8.11 1.86 21.01
N ASP A 464 -8.30 3.17 20.93
CA ASP A 464 -9.60 3.84 21.16
C ASP A 464 -10.53 3.75 19.94
N LEU A 465 -10.00 3.87 18.71
CA LEU A 465 -10.77 3.62 17.48
C LEU A 465 -11.38 2.21 17.47
N ASN A 466 -10.61 1.20 17.87
CA ASN A 466 -11.06 -0.18 18.04
C ASN A 466 -12.23 -0.35 19.04
N LYS A 467 -12.33 0.50 20.07
CA LYS A 467 -13.45 0.52 21.04
C LYS A 467 -14.66 1.29 20.52
N ARG A 468 -14.47 2.17 19.53
CA ARG A 468 -15.53 2.92 18.84
C ARG A 468 -16.19 2.07 17.75
N LEU A 469 -15.40 1.35 16.96
CA LEU A 469 -15.88 0.64 15.76
C LEU A 469 -16.27 -0.83 15.99
N PHE A 470 -15.57 -1.57 16.85
CA PHE A 470 -15.78 -3.02 16.96
C PHE A 470 -16.13 -3.47 18.37
N VAL A 471 -17.42 -3.30 18.72
CA VAL A 471 -18.05 -3.95 19.88
C VAL A 471 -18.87 -5.17 19.43
N ASN A 472 -18.90 -6.23 20.24
CA ASN A 472 -19.71 -7.42 19.96
C ASN A 472 -21.20 -7.03 20.05
N ALA A 473 -21.91 -7.13 18.93
CA ALA A 473 -23.26 -6.61 18.80
C ALA A 473 -24.24 -7.33 19.73
N LYS A 474 -24.18 -8.67 19.78
CA LYS A 474 -25.05 -9.48 20.63
C LYS A 474 -24.98 -9.05 22.09
N LYS A 475 -23.76 -9.00 22.65
CA LYS A 475 -23.51 -8.63 24.04
C LYS A 475 -24.04 -7.23 24.39
N GLU A 476 -23.75 -6.23 23.56
CA GLU A 476 -24.14 -4.84 23.86
C GLU A 476 -25.65 -4.60 23.65
N PHE A 477 -26.30 -5.33 22.74
CA PHE A 477 -27.76 -5.25 22.55
C PHE A 477 -28.55 -6.04 23.62
N GLU A 478 -28.09 -7.22 24.01
CA GLU A 478 -28.66 -7.98 25.13
C GLU A 478 -28.53 -7.21 26.45
N ALA A 479 -27.40 -6.53 26.68
CA ALA A 479 -27.17 -5.67 27.84
C ALA A 479 -28.12 -4.46 27.95
N ILE A 480 -28.86 -4.11 26.89
CA ILE A 480 -29.90 -3.06 26.91
C ILE A 480 -31.32 -3.63 26.85
N GLY A 481 -31.48 -4.95 27.01
CA GLY A 481 -32.76 -5.65 26.99
C GLY A 481 -33.37 -5.81 25.59
N ALA A 482 -32.54 -5.88 24.54
CA ALA A 482 -32.98 -6.24 23.20
C ALA A 482 -32.71 -7.73 22.93
N ALA A 483 -33.64 -8.40 22.24
CA ALA A 483 -33.42 -9.73 21.68
C ALA A 483 -32.60 -9.62 20.40
N VAL A 484 -31.67 -10.56 20.20
CA VAL A 484 -30.75 -10.57 19.04
C VAL A 484 -30.83 -11.92 18.33
N ALA A 485 -30.99 -11.88 17.02
CA ALA A 485 -30.95 -13.04 16.13
C ALA A 485 -30.12 -12.73 14.88
N ILE A 486 -29.73 -13.76 14.14
CA ILE A 486 -29.12 -13.62 12.81
C ILE A 486 -30.06 -14.27 11.81
N ASP A 487 -30.46 -13.50 10.80
CA ASP A 487 -31.14 -14.00 9.61
C ASP A 487 -30.06 -14.45 8.62
N GLN A 488 -30.05 -15.75 8.28
CA GLN A 488 -29.14 -16.38 7.32
C GLN A 488 -29.92 -17.04 6.18
N THR A 489 -31.13 -16.54 5.89
CA THR A 489 -31.96 -17.06 4.77
C THR A 489 -31.29 -16.83 3.41
N ASP A 490 -30.55 -15.73 3.27
CA ASP A 490 -29.43 -15.64 2.33
C ASP A 490 -28.11 -15.84 3.10
N ALA A 491 -27.39 -16.91 2.76
CA ALA A 491 -26.08 -17.23 3.34
C ALA A 491 -24.93 -16.36 2.79
N LYS A 492 -25.20 -15.49 1.80
CA LYS A 492 -24.27 -14.45 1.30
C LYS A 492 -24.53 -13.08 1.92
N ASN A 493 -25.77 -12.78 2.29
CA ASN A 493 -26.14 -11.54 2.98
C ASN A 493 -26.74 -11.81 4.37
N PRO A 494 -26.00 -12.40 5.32
CA PRO A 494 -26.49 -12.54 6.69
C PRO A 494 -26.81 -11.17 7.31
N VAL A 495 -27.96 -11.08 7.98
CA VAL A 495 -28.47 -9.84 8.58
C VAL A 495 -28.62 -10.02 10.09
N LEU A 496 -27.98 -9.15 10.87
CA LEU A 496 -28.23 -9.05 12.30
C LEU A 496 -29.61 -8.43 12.54
N ILE A 497 -30.47 -9.14 13.26
CA ILE A 497 -31.82 -8.71 13.64
C ILE A 497 -31.81 -8.36 15.13
N VAL A 498 -32.19 -7.13 15.47
CA VAL A 498 -32.28 -6.65 16.85
C VAL A 498 -33.71 -6.19 17.12
N LYS A 499 -34.38 -6.78 18.11
CA LYS A 499 -35.76 -6.44 18.47
C LYS A 499 -35.89 -6.02 19.94
N LYS A 500 -36.59 -4.91 20.19
CA LYS A 500 -36.98 -4.49 21.53
C LYS A 500 -38.32 -3.76 21.52
N GLY A 501 -39.30 -4.30 22.24
CA GLY A 501 -40.71 -3.91 22.07
C GLY A 501 -41.13 -4.11 20.62
N ASP A 502 -41.81 -3.11 20.05
CA ASP A 502 -42.22 -3.11 18.64
C ASP A 502 -41.08 -2.70 17.68
N THR A 503 -40.01 -2.08 18.19
CA THR A 503 -38.86 -1.68 17.38
C THR A 503 -38.06 -2.89 16.94
N THR A 504 -37.95 -3.09 15.63
CA THR A 504 -37.07 -4.10 15.01
C THR A 504 -36.11 -3.41 14.05
N ALA A 505 -34.81 -3.62 14.28
CA ALA A 505 -33.74 -3.16 13.41
C ALA A 505 -33.13 -4.34 12.63
N LYS A 506 -32.77 -4.07 11.37
CA LYS A 506 -31.98 -4.94 10.50
C LYS A 506 -30.63 -4.28 10.23
N LEU A 507 -29.54 -5.02 10.38
CA LEU A 507 -28.17 -4.57 10.12
C LEU A 507 -27.51 -5.60 9.19
N PRO A 508 -27.54 -5.40 7.86
CA PRO A 508 -26.90 -6.32 6.92
C PRO A 508 -25.39 -6.27 7.05
N VAL A 509 -24.72 -7.42 6.87
CA VAL A 509 -23.25 -7.51 6.82
C VAL A 509 -22.66 -6.64 5.70
N ASN A 510 -21.38 -6.33 5.80
CA ASN A 510 -20.56 -5.57 4.83
C ASN A 510 -20.99 -4.11 4.61
N LYS A 511 -22.08 -3.62 5.23
CA LYS A 511 -22.66 -2.30 4.97
C LYS A 511 -22.55 -1.42 6.23
N ASN A 512 -22.47 -0.11 6.06
CA ASN A 512 -22.40 0.86 7.17
C ASN A 512 -23.80 1.33 7.61
N ILE A 513 -24.83 0.47 7.56
CA ILE A 513 -26.24 0.88 7.72
C ILE A 513 -27.03 0.06 8.74
N MET A 514 -28.01 0.71 9.36
CA MET A 514 -29.08 0.09 10.14
C MET A 514 -30.44 0.51 9.58
N MET A 515 -31.35 -0.44 9.38
CA MET A 515 -32.70 -0.19 8.84
C MET A 515 -33.75 -0.44 9.93
N ILE A 516 -34.66 0.51 10.16
CA ILE A 516 -35.82 0.37 11.06
C ILE A 516 -37.07 0.79 10.29
N GLY A 517 -37.96 -0.16 10.01
CA GLY A 517 -39.05 0.04 9.05
C GLY A 517 -38.53 0.52 7.69
N ASN A 518 -39.13 1.59 7.17
CA ASN A 518 -38.72 2.19 5.89
C ASN A 518 -37.61 3.24 6.02
N LYS A 519 -36.93 3.34 7.18
CA LYS A 519 -35.84 4.30 7.42
C LYS A 519 -34.50 3.59 7.51
N THR A 520 -33.56 3.98 6.65
CA THR A 520 -32.14 3.62 6.74
C THR A 520 -31.39 4.71 7.49
N TYR A 521 -30.49 4.31 8.37
CA TYR A 521 -29.59 5.18 9.12
C TYR A 521 -28.15 4.76 8.87
N GLU A 522 -27.27 5.73 8.63
CA GLU A 522 -25.84 5.49 8.46
C GLU A 522 -25.12 5.39 9.81
N LEU A 523 -24.10 4.55 9.87
CA LEU A 523 -23.32 4.19 11.06
C LEU A 523 -21.90 4.74 10.94
N GLU A 524 -21.20 4.81 12.07
CA GLU A 524 -19.79 5.28 12.11
C GLU A 524 -18.78 4.33 11.42
N GLY A 525 -19.23 3.19 10.91
CA GLY A 525 -18.39 2.18 10.27
C GLY A 525 -19.19 0.92 9.92
N LEU A 526 -18.48 -0.12 9.47
CA LEU A 526 -19.07 -1.33 8.90
C LEU A 526 -19.74 -2.26 9.94
N VAL A 527 -20.78 -2.95 9.49
CA VAL A 527 -21.37 -4.11 10.17
C VAL A 527 -20.61 -5.36 9.71
N VAL A 528 -19.69 -5.87 10.54
CA VAL A 528 -18.79 -6.99 10.18
C VAL A 528 -19.25 -8.29 10.84
N TYR A 529 -19.29 -9.37 10.07
CA TYR A 529 -19.53 -10.73 10.58
C TYR A 529 -18.22 -11.53 10.55
N SER A 530 -17.73 -11.95 11.72
CA SER A 530 -16.51 -12.75 11.87
C SER A 530 -16.52 -13.53 13.18
N ALA A 531 -15.92 -14.73 13.18
CA ALA A 531 -15.96 -15.69 14.30
C ALA A 531 -17.40 -15.99 14.80
N ASP A 532 -18.32 -16.19 13.86
CA ASP A 532 -19.77 -16.36 14.08
C ASP A 532 -20.45 -15.22 14.87
N GLN A 533 -19.81 -14.06 14.93
CA GLN A 533 -20.26 -12.90 15.70
C GLN A 533 -20.39 -11.67 14.81
N PHE A 534 -21.45 -10.89 15.04
CA PHE A 534 -21.56 -9.55 14.49
C PHE A 534 -20.81 -8.54 15.37
N TRP A 535 -20.05 -7.68 14.72
CA TRP A 535 -19.33 -6.55 15.28
C TRP A 535 -19.88 -5.28 14.64
N VAL A 536 -20.18 -4.28 15.46
CA VAL A 536 -20.80 -3.02 15.02
C VAL A 536 -20.20 -1.83 15.74
N PRO A 537 -20.29 -0.61 15.17
CA PRO A 537 -19.92 0.61 15.87
C PRO A 537 -20.71 0.81 17.17
N LYS A 538 -20.05 1.35 18.19
CA LYS A 538 -20.67 1.67 19.48
C LYS A 538 -21.73 2.77 19.37
N GLN A 539 -21.69 3.58 18.30
CA GLN A 539 -22.74 4.52 17.94
C GLN A 539 -24.06 3.83 17.59
N THR A 540 -24.03 2.63 16.99
CA THR A 540 -25.22 1.88 16.56
C THR A 540 -26.15 1.57 17.74
N ILE A 541 -25.58 1.16 18.88
CA ILE A 541 -26.33 0.87 20.11
C ILE A 541 -26.97 2.14 20.68
N LYS A 542 -26.24 3.28 20.65
CA LYS A 542 -26.77 4.59 21.08
C LYS A 542 -27.92 5.06 20.17
N LEU A 543 -27.78 4.84 18.87
CA LEU A 543 -28.76 5.24 17.86
C LEU A 543 -30.04 4.42 17.97
N PHE A 544 -29.93 3.09 18.12
CA PHE A 544 -31.08 2.22 18.40
C PHE A 544 -31.83 2.68 19.66
N LYS A 545 -31.12 2.95 20.76
CA LYS A 545 -31.67 3.51 22.02
C LYS A 545 -32.29 4.91 21.93
N LYS A 546 -32.13 5.61 20.81
CA LYS A 546 -32.74 6.93 20.55
C LYS A 546 -34.01 6.81 19.68
N ILE A 547 -34.20 5.68 19.02
CA ILE A 547 -35.32 5.38 18.12
C ILE A 547 -36.36 4.48 18.82
N GLN A 548 -35.88 3.58 19.69
CA GLN A 548 -36.65 2.77 20.63
C GLN A 548 -37.14 3.58 21.84
#